data_AF-A0AAW6PGV2-F1
#
_entry.id   AF-A0AAW6PGV2-F1
#
_cell.length_a   1.000
_cell.length_b   1.000
_cell.length_c   1.000
_cell.angle_alpha   90.00
_cell.angle_beta   90.00
_cell.angle_gamma   90.00
#
_symmetry.space_group_name_H-M   'P 1'
#
loop_
_entity.id
_entity.type
_entity.pdbx_description
1 polymer ?
#
loop_
_entity_poly.entity_id
_entity_poly.type
_entity_poly.pdbx_seq_one_letter_code
_entity_poly.pdbx_strand_id
1 'polypeptide(L)'
;MDARLAKLIHDYQKAVESTLALMRRSGISMPCGSSQWIESDIPGSGRLIDGSEYYKHGAGCGVCFSSGTIDFDFGAQGECNVFDAWRLVVFSKNRLLEYGFLSDSEVYKCFDEAVGESTLLPLDFDLYYVAGTPRLYATDVEFRDHDDLLPNRNHDPVLTLYAHYFLAADLMRKNYEKLNGKWSKDGGLNQDEGVDFRIYFSSWLGFLAVTCEGFKGLSVRVLLTQNRPKMFADLTVFADPIGRLMKQHADTLREFRNTVFHLRESLAAARSFFAPDANRLSWSIELHDAFERFFREYRVLCEVHYLLHERKGDITLFKKQKRKKLKSN
;
A
#
# COMPACT_ATOMS: atom_id res chain seq x y z
N MET A 1 27.89 15.09 -12.68
CA MET A 1 27.20 14.26 -13.69
C MET A 1 27.13 14.95 -15.05
N ASP A 2 27.65 14.27 -16.08
CA ASP A 2 27.52 14.65 -17.49
C ASP A 2 26.05 14.78 -17.91
N ALA A 3 25.69 15.84 -18.65
CA ALA A 3 24.31 16.14 -19.05
C ALA A 3 23.71 15.09 -20.01
N ARG A 4 24.54 14.47 -20.86
CA ARG A 4 24.14 13.38 -21.77
C ARG A 4 23.77 12.14 -20.98
N LEU A 5 24.59 11.79 -20.00
CA LEU A 5 24.32 10.67 -19.08
C LEU A 5 23.06 10.94 -18.25
N ALA A 6 22.89 12.17 -17.74
CA ALA A 6 21.70 12.58 -17.00
C ALA A 6 20.42 12.38 -17.82
N LYS A 7 20.44 12.80 -19.10
CA LYS A 7 19.31 12.61 -20.03
C LYS A 7 19.04 11.12 -20.29
N LEU A 8 20.09 10.33 -20.54
CA LEU A 8 19.97 8.88 -20.77
C LEU A 8 19.34 8.15 -19.57
N ILE A 9 19.80 8.47 -18.35
CA ILE A 9 19.25 7.90 -17.11
C ILE A 9 17.78 8.29 -16.95
N HIS A 10 17.44 9.56 -17.18
CA HIS A 10 16.07 10.04 -17.06
C HIS A 10 15.13 9.31 -18.03
N ASP A 11 15.51 9.24 -19.31
CA ASP A 11 14.72 8.59 -20.36
C ASP A 11 14.58 7.07 -20.09
N TYR A 12 15.63 6.42 -19.58
CA TYR A 12 15.59 5.02 -19.12
C TYR A 12 14.61 4.82 -17.96
N GLN A 13 14.74 5.60 -16.88
CA GLN A 13 13.86 5.49 -15.70
C GLN A 13 12.39 5.72 -16.08
N LYS A 14 12.10 6.68 -16.96
CA LYS A 14 10.75 6.91 -17.48
C LYS A 14 10.20 5.74 -18.30
N ALA A 15 11.06 5.09 -19.08
CA ALA A 15 10.67 3.88 -19.82
C ALA A 15 10.40 2.70 -18.86
N VAL A 16 11.20 2.53 -17.81
CA VAL A 16 10.96 1.53 -16.76
C VAL A 16 9.63 1.79 -16.04
N GLU A 17 9.37 3.02 -15.60
CA GLU A 17 8.09 3.41 -14.98
C GLU A 17 6.88 3.04 -15.88
N SER A 18 6.95 3.43 -17.16
CA SER A 18 5.88 3.15 -18.13
C SER A 18 5.70 1.64 -18.36
N THR A 19 6.80 0.90 -18.39
CA THR A 19 6.81 -0.57 -18.54
C THR A 19 6.17 -1.24 -17.33
N LEU A 20 6.51 -0.82 -16.10
CA LEU A 20 5.90 -1.34 -14.88
C LEU A 20 4.40 -1.05 -14.81
N ALA A 21 3.98 0.14 -15.23
CA ALA A 21 2.56 0.48 -15.34
C ALA A 21 1.84 -0.48 -16.31
N LEU A 22 2.39 -0.73 -17.49
CA LEU A 22 1.84 -1.69 -18.47
C LEU A 22 1.79 -3.13 -17.92
N MET A 23 2.87 -3.58 -17.27
CA MET A 23 2.91 -4.90 -16.63
C MET A 23 1.81 -5.05 -15.58
N ARG A 24 1.59 -4.01 -14.76
CA ARG A 24 0.54 -4.00 -13.74
C ARG A 24 -0.86 -4.02 -14.33
N ARG A 25 -1.11 -3.24 -15.39
CA ARG A 25 -2.38 -3.28 -16.15
C ARG A 25 -2.62 -4.64 -16.81
N SER A 26 -1.54 -5.31 -17.21
CA SER A 26 -1.57 -6.68 -17.73
C SER A 26 -1.81 -7.75 -16.65
N GLY A 27 -1.91 -7.37 -15.37
CA GLY A 27 -2.22 -8.25 -14.26
C GLY A 27 -1.01 -8.79 -13.49
N ILE A 28 0.20 -8.30 -13.81
CA ILE A 28 1.42 -8.63 -13.07
C ILE A 28 1.46 -7.81 -11.79
N SER A 29 1.56 -8.45 -10.63
CA SER A 29 1.64 -7.72 -9.35
C SER A 29 3.04 -7.13 -9.17
N MET A 30 3.12 -5.85 -8.81
CA MET A 30 4.40 -5.21 -8.49
C MET A 30 4.90 -5.67 -7.12
N PRO A 31 6.19 -6.04 -7.01
CA PRO A 31 6.75 -6.56 -5.77
C PRO A 31 7.06 -5.44 -4.77
N CYS A 32 7.02 -5.75 -3.48
CA CYS A 32 7.53 -4.90 -2.40
C CYS A 32 9.01 -5.15 -2.09
N GLY A 33 9.71 -5.93 -2.91
CA GLY A 33 11.09 -6.36 -2.69
C GLY A 33 11.54 -7.37 -3.73
N SER A 34 12.84 -7.38 -4.05
CA SER A 34 13.41 -8.30 -5.05
C SER A 34 13.20 -9.78 -4.68
N SER A 35 13.27 -10.15 -3.39
CA SER A 35 12.97 -11.51 -2.93
C SER A 35 11.54 -11.93 -3.26
N GLN A 36 10.55 -11.06 -3.04
CA GLN A 36 9.16 -11.35 -3.39
C GLN A 36 8.98 -11.52 -4.91
N TRP A 37 9.70 -10.72 -5.71
CA TRP A 37 9.70 -10.88 -7.16
C TRP A 37 10.25 -12.24 -7.57
N ILE A 38 11.43 -12.61 -7.06
CA ILE A 38 12.10 -13.87 -7.36
C ILE A 38 11.18 -15.05 -7.05
N GLU A 39 10.60 -15.07 -5.85
CA GLU A 39 9.73 -16.13 -5.33
C GLU A 39 8.30 -16.12 -5.87
N SER A 40 7.92 -15.13 -6.68
CA SER A 40 6.56 -15.02 -7.19
C SER A 40 6.21 -16.13 -8.20
N ASP A 41 4.95 -16.57 -8.18
CA ASP A 41 4.38 -17.51 -9.16
C ASP A 41 4.10 -16.86 -10.54
N ILE A 42 4.73 -15.71 -10.84
CA ILE A 42 4.60 -15.06 -12.14
C ILE A 42 5.34 -15.91 -13.17
N PRO A 43 4.72 -16.29 -14.31
CA PRO A 43 5.39 -17.07 -15.34
C PRO A 43 6.69 -16.41 -15.80
N GLY A 44 7.72 -17.22 -16.06
CA GLY A 44 9.04 -16.75 -16.50
C GLY A 44 9.02 -15.95 -17.80
N SER A 45 7.98 -16.11 -18.63
CA SER A 45 7.71 -15.26 -19.79
C SER A 45 6.22 -15.25 -20.11
N GLY A 46 5.80 -14.28 -20.93
CA GLY A 46 4.43 -14.15 -21.39
C GLY A 46 4.21 -12.93 -22.26
N ARG A 47 2.94 -12.60 -22.53
CA ARG A 47 2.54 -11.41 -23.29
C ARG A 47 1.75 -10.44 -22.42
N LEU A 48 2.07 -9.16 -22.57
CA LEU A 48 1.35 -8.05 -21.97
C LEU A 48 0.10 -7.71 -22.80
N ILE A 49 -0.77 -6.85 -22.26
CA ILE A 49 -2.06 -6.51 -22.88
C ILE A 49 -1.92 -5.80 -24.24
N ASP A 50 -0.80 -5.13 -24.48
CA ASP A 50 -0.46 -4.49 -25.76
C ASP A 50 0.19 -5.46 -26.78
N GLY A 51 0.40 -6.73 -26.38
CA GLY A 51 1.02 -7.77 -27.20
C GLY A 51 2.54 -7.91 -27.03
N SER A 52 3.19 -7.00 -26.29
CA SER A 52 4.62 -7.03 -26.01
C SER A 52 5.00 -8.26 -25.18
N GLU A 53 6.16 -8.85 -25.45
CA GLU A 53 6.64 -10.03 -24.73
C GLU A 53 7.47 -9.63 -23.52
N TYR A 54 7.27 -10.30 -22.38
CA TYR A 54 8.09 -10.12 -21.19
C TYR A 54 8.84 -11.40 -20.83
N TYR A 55 9.99 -11.24 -20.20
CA TYR A 55 10.85 -12.30 -19.68
C TYR A 55 11.35 -11.92 -18.28
N LYS A 56 10.95 -12.69 -17.28
CA LYS A 56 11.40 -12.55 -15.90
C LYS A 56 12.76 -13.24 -15.73
N HIS A 57 13.72 -12.52 -15.15
CA HIS A 57 15.05 -13.01 -14.78
C HIS A 57 15.38 -12.53 -13.38
N GLY A 58 16.14 -13.32 -12.59
CA GLY A 58 16.66 -12.88 -11.28
C GLY A 58 15.72 -11.95 -10.50
N ALA A 59 16.23 -10.77 -10.17
CA ALA A 59 15.51 -9.70 -9.47
C ALA A 59 14.71 -8.75 -10.40
N GLY A 60 14.56 -9.07 -11.68
CA GLY A 60 14.07 -8.13 -12.69
C GLY A 60 13.24 -8.72 -13.82
N CYS A 61 13.05 -7.91 -14.87
CA CYS A 61 12.29 -8.28 -16.06
C CYS A 61 12.79 -7.52 -17.29
N GLY A 62 12.88 -8.22 -18.41
CA GLY A 62 13.00 -7.66 -19.75
C GLY A 62 11.62 -7.59 -20.40
N VAL A 63 11.30 -6.48 -21.07
CA VAL A 63 10.09 -6.33 -21.90
C VAL A 63 10.49 -5.89 -23.30
N CYS A 64 10.09 -6.67 -24.29
CA CYS A 64 10.40 -6.47 -25.70
C CYS A 64 9.26 -5.73 -26.40
N PHE A 65 9.51 -4.46 -26.71
CA PHE A 65 8.64 -3.63 -27.56
C PHE A 65 9.17 -3.62 -29.00
N SER A 66 8.34 -3.17 -29.94
CA SER A 66 8.79 -2.92 -31.32
C SER A 66 9.88 -1.86 -31.42
N SER A 67 9.94 -0.93 -30.46
CA SER A 67 10.95 0.13 -30.38
C SER A 67 12.23 -0.28 -29.65
N GLY A 68 12.30 -1.49 -29.08
CA GLY A 68 13.46 -1.98 -28.33
C GLY A 68 13.08 -2.68 -27.02
N THR A 69 14.09 -3.10 -26.28
CA THR A 69 13.93 -3.83 -25.01
C THR A 69 14.17 -2.91 -23.82
N ILE A 70 13.28 -2.98 -22.83
CA ILE A 70 13.47 -2.36 -21.51
C ILE A 70 13.82 -3.47 -20.52
N ASP A 71 15.05 -3.46 -20.03
CA ASP A 71 15.56 -4.39 -19.00
C ASP A 71 15.80 -3.63 -17.71
N PHE A 72 15.32 -4.17 -16.60
CA PHE A 72 15.46 -3.57 -15.27
C PHE A 72 15.50 -4.65 -14.19
N ASP A 73 16.14 -4.32 -13.07
CA ASP A 73 16.06 -5.08 -11.83
C ASP A 73 15.36 -4.25 -10.74
N PHE A 74 14.71 -4.95 -9.82
CA PHE A 74 14.23 -4.36 -8.58
C PHE A 74 15.35 -4.35 -7.53
N GLY A 75 15.47 -3.25 -6.80
CA GLY A 75 16.27 -3.18 -5.59
C GLY A 75 15.71 -4.09 -4.47
N ALA A 76 16.48 -4.24 -3.39
CA ALA A 76 16.13 -5.13 -2.28
C ALA A 76 14.74 -4.82 -1.69
N GLN A 77 14.34 -3.54 -1.66
CA GLN A 77 13.05 -3.08 -1.15
C GLN A 77 12.03 -2.81 -2.26
N GLY A 78 12.31 -3.23 -3.50
CA GLY A 78 11.44 -3.04 -4.65
C GLY A 78 11.65 -1.71 -5.35
N GLU A 79 12.79 -1.04 -5.13
CA GLU A 79 13.18 0.14 -5.88
C GLU A 79 13.22 -0.16 -7.38
N CYS A 80 12.66 0.72 -8.20
CA CYS A 80 12.60 0.54 -9.66
C CYS A 80 13.26 1.66 -10.46
N ASN A 81 13.69 2.74 -9.81
CA ASN A 81 14.49 3.79 -10.44
C ASN A 81 16.00 3.54 -10.35
N VAL A 82 16.39 2.27 -10.18
CA VAL A 82 17.76 1.81 -10.01
C VAL A 82 18.27 1.16 -11.30
N PHE A 83 19.58 1.24 -11.54
CA PHE A 83 20.17 0.84 -12.82
C PHE A 83 21.67 0.57 -12.69
N ASP A 84 22.23 -0.06 -13.70
CA ASP A 84 23.68 -0.17 -13.91
C ASP A 84 24.03 0.35 -15.32
N ALA A 85 25.33 0.49 -15.61
CA ALA A 85 25.79 0.99 -16.90
C ALA A 85 25.40 0.07 -18.07
N TRP A 86 25.36 -1.24 -17.86
CA TRP A 86 25.01 -2.22 -18.89
C TRP A 86 23.56 -2.03 -19.37
N ARG A 87 22.62 -1.81 -18.45
CA ARG A 87 21.21 -1.54 -18.76
C ARG A 87 21.02 -0.25 -19.55
N LEU A 88 21.78 0.80 -19.22
CA LEU A 88 21.76 2.05 -19.98
C LEU A 88 22.24 1.85 -21.42
N VAL A 89 23.30 1.06 -21.61
CA VAL A 89 23.81 0.70 -22.94
C VAL A 89 22.80 -0.14 -23.71
N VAL A 90 22.19 -1.17 -23.09
CA VAL A 90 21.14 -1.99 -23.73
C VAL A 90 19.94 -1.13 -24.16
N PHE A 91 19.47 -0.24 -23.29
CA PHE A 91 18.36 0.68 -23.57
C PHE A 91 18.65 1.66 -24.72
N SER A 92 19.90 2.09 -24.85
CA SER A 92 20.34 3.07 -25.85
C SER A 92 20.98 2.47 -27.09
N LYS A 93 21.09 1.14 -27.21
CA LYS A 93 21.86 0.44 -28.27
C LYS A 93 21.70 0.99 -29.70
N ASN A 94 20.48 1.33 -30.11
CA ASN A 94 20.21 1.88 -31.46
C ASN A 94 20.00 3.40 -31.49
N ARG A 95 20.21 4.07 -30.35
CA ARG A 95 19.89 5.49 -30.08
C ARG A 95 21.05 6.24 -29.40
N LEU A 96 22.23 5.64 -29.24
CA LEU A 96 23.38 6.26 -28.55
C LEU A 96 23.71 7.66 -29.08
N LEU A 97 23.69 7.81 -30.41
CA LEU A 97 23.93 9.09 -31.07
C LEU A 97 22.88 10.16 -30.72
N GLU A 98 21.63 9.77 -30.43
CA GLU A 98 20.57 10.69 -29.98
C GLU A 98 20.86 11.28 -28.60
N TYR A 99 21.66 10.58 -27.79
CA TYR A 99 22.15 11.05 -26.49
C TYR A 99 23.52 11.72 -26.60
N GLY A 100 24.15 11.75 -27.78
CA GLY A 100 25.47 12.34 -27.99
C GLY A 100 26.63 11.44 -27.54
N PHE A 101 26.44 10.12 -27.52
CA PHE A 101 27.50 9.13 -27.30
C PHE A 101 27.89 8.47 -28.62
N LEU A 102 29.19 8.31 -28.85
CA LEU A 102 29.74 7.67 -30.06
C LEU A 102 29.92 6.16 -29.89
N SER A 103 29.95 5.66 -28.65
CA SER A 103 30.16 4.25 -28.35
C SER A 103 29.68 3.88 -26.94
N ASP A 104 29.41 2.59 -26.71
CA ASP A 104 29.10 2.03 -25.39
C ASP A 104 30.20 2.37 -24.38
N SER A 105 31.48 2.30 -24.77
CA SER A 105 32.62 2.61 -23.92
C SER A 105 32.59 4.04 -23.37
N GLU A 106 32.04 4.99 -24.13
CA GLU A 106 31.88 6.37 -23.68
C GLU A 106 30.81 6.47 -22.59
N VAL A 107 29.72 5.70 -22.69
CA VAL A 107 28.68 5.61 -21.64
C VAL A 107 29.27 5.04 -20.35
N TYR A 108 30.01 3.92 -20.42
CA TYR A 108 30.66 3.34 -19.24
C TYR A 108 31.62 4.32 -18.58
N LYS A 109 32.43 5.04 -19.36
CA LYS A 109 33.35 6.03 -18.82
C LYS A 109 32.62 7.16 -18.08
N CYS A 110 31.59 7.74 -18.70
CA CYS A 110 30.80 8.79 -18.04
C CYS A 110 30.07 8.28 -16.79
N PHE A 111 29.65 7.01 -16.79
CA PHE A 111 29.04 6.37 -15.63
C PHE A 111 30.03 6.25 -14.47
N ASP A 112 31.23 5.72 -14.73
CA ASP A 112 32.29 5.57 -13.72
C ASP A 112 32.72 6.93 -13.16
N GLU A 113 32.83 7.96 -14.02
CA GLU A 113 33.07 9.34 -13.59
C GLU A 113 31.95 9.84 -12.65
N ALA A 114 30.68 9.59 -12.99
CA ALA A 114 29.54 10.01 -12.17
C ALA A 114 29.48 9.29 -10.81
N VAL A 115 29.91 8.02 -10.75
CA VAL A 115 30.10 7.27 -9.49
C VAL A 115 31.26 7.86 -8.68
N GLY A 116 32.40 8.14 -9.32
CA GLY A 116 33.56 8.78 -8.68
C GLY A 116 33.24 10.17 -8.11
N GLU A 117 32.37 10.93 -8.77
CA GLU A 117 31.85 12.23 -8.32
C GLU A 117 30.74 12.12 -7.25
N SER A 118 30.33 10.91 -6.86
CA SER A 118 29.19 10.67 -5.95
C SER A 118 27.87 11.27 -6.42
N THR A 119 27.73 11.50 -7.73
CA THR A 119 26.46 11.90 -8.35
C THR A 119 25.57 10.70 -8.69
N LEU A 120 26.19 9.53 -8.85
CA LEU A 120 25.56 8.23 -8.72
C LEU A 120 26.05 7.56 -7.45
N LEU A 121 25.12 6.99 -6.68
CA LEU A 121 25.43 6.29 -5.44
C LEU A 121 25.10 4.81 -5.59
N PRO A 122 25.92 3.91 -5.00
CA PRO A 122 25.66 2.48 -5.07
C PRO A 122 24.48 2.07 -4.20
N LEU A 123 23.80 1.02 -4.63
CA LEU A 123 22.83 0.21 -3.92
C LEU A 123 23.30 -1.27 -3.99
N ASP A 124 22.60 -2.17 -3.30
CA ASP A 124 22.84 -3.61 -3.37
C ASP A 124 22.87 -4.14 -4.82
N PHE A 125 23.64 -5.20 -5.05
CA PHE A 125 23.72 -5.96 -6.30
C PHE A 125 24.19 -5.14 -7.53
N ASP A 126 25.22 -4.30 -7.36
CA ASP A 126 25.82 -3.48 -8.43
C ASP A 126 24.83 -2.50 -9.10
N LEU A 127 23.71 -2.20 -8.42
CA LEU A 127 22.75 -1.20 -8.85
C LEU A 127 23.11 0.18 -8.32
N TYR A 128 22.72 1.22 -9.03
CA TYR A 128 23.00 2.61 -8.71
C TYR A 128 21.74 3.45 -8.81
N TYR A 129 21.80 4.65 -8.23
CA TYR A 129 20.76 5.65 -8.30
C TYR A 129 21.35 7.06 -8.27
N VAL A 130 20.56 8.04 -8.72
CA VAL A 130 20.99 9.44 -8.75
C VAL A 130 20.95 10.02 -7.33
N ALA A 131 22.08 10.59 -6.89
CA ALA A 131 22.19 11.23 -5.59
C ALA A 131 21.17 12.36 -5.42
N GLY A 132 20.57 12.46 -4.24
CA GLY A 132 19.59 13.51 -3.92
C GLY A 132 18.21 13.34 -4.58
N THR A 133 17.96 12.24 -5.30
CA THR A 133 16.63 11.91 -5.82
C THR A 133 15.89 10.93 -4.89
N PRO A 134 14.57 11.10 -4.69
CA PRO A 134 13.78 10.12 -3.95
C PRO A 134 13.82 8.72 -4.58
N ARG A 135 13.73 7.69 -3.75
CA ARG A 135 13.51 6.32 -4.22
C ARG A 135 12.13 6.19 -4.79
N LEU A 136 12.03 5.52 -5.93
CA LEU A 136 10.76 5.10 -6.50
C LEU A 136 10.62 3.59 -6.32
N TYR A 137 9.52 3.16 -5.74
CA TYR A 137 9.23 1.75 -5.52
C TYR A 137 8.23 1.24 -6.55
N ALA A 138 8.36 -0.02 -6.95
CA ALA A 138 7.49 -0.66 -7.93
C ALA A 138 6.00 -0.61 -7.51
N THR A 139 5.73 -0.66 -6.21
CA THR A 139 4.37 -0.55 -5.66
C THR A 139 3.73 0.83 -5.85
N ASP A 140 4.57 1.84 -6.07
CA ASP A 140 4.24 3.27 -6.06
C ASP A 140 4.20 3.89 -7.46
N VAL A 141 4.63 3.14 -8.47
CA VAL A 141 4.43 3.50 -9.87
C VAL A 141 2.95 3.77 -10.13
N GLU A 142 2.67 4.94 -10.70
CA GLU A 142 1.33 5.33 -11.11
C GLU A 142 0.96 4.66 -12.45
N PHE A 143 -0.23 4.07 -12.50
CA PHE A 143 -0.72 3.35 -13.68
C PHE A 143 -2.20 3.65 -13.95
N ARG A 144 -2.78 4.56 -13.18
CA ARG A 144 -4.13 5.07 -13.38
C ARG A 144 -4.17 5.91 -14.65
N ASP A 145 -5.30 5.84 -15.34
CA ASP A 145 -5.62 6.86 -16.32
C ASP A 145 -5.82 8.20 -15.60
N HIS A 146 -5.53 9.30 -16.28
CA HIS A 146 -5.56 10.64 -15.70
C HIS A 146 -6.93 10.98 -15.04
N ASP A 147 -8.00 10.40 -15.55
CA ASP A 147 -9.37 10.64 -15.07
C ASP A 147 -9.83 9.63 -14.00
N ASP A 148 -9.00 8.64 -13.64
CA ASP A 148 -9.33 7.67 -12.58
C ASP A 148 -9.01 8.23 -11.18
N LEU A 149 -10.07 8.73 -10.55
CA LEU A 149 -10.03 9.32 -9.21
C LEU A 149 -9.80 8.30 -8.07
N LEU A 150 -9.91 7.00 -8.31
CA LEU A 150 -9.65 6.00 -7.25
C LEU A 150 -8.15 5.75 -7.13
N PRO A 151 -7.50 5.99 -5.98
CA PRO A 151 -6.07 5.73 -5.84
C PRO A 151 -5.73 4.25 -5.96
N ASN A 152 -4.45 3.98 -6.18
CA ASN A 152 -3.89 2.64 -6.08
C ASN A 152 -4.13 2.08 -4.69
N ARG A 153 -4.35 0.77 -4.58
CA ARG A 153 -4.74 0.15 -3.30
C ARG A 153 -3.83 0.53 -2.12
N ASN A 154 -2.52 0.57 -2.35
CA ASN A 154 -1.52 0.90 -1.33
C ASN A 154 -1.44 2.41 -1.02
N HIS A 155 -1.99 3.24 -1.91
CA HIS A 155 -2.02 4.69 -1.82
C HIS A 155 -3.41 5.22 -1.47
N ASP A 156 -4.41 4.35 -1.33
CA ASP A 156 -5.76 4.78 -0.95
C ASP A 156 -5.81 4.99 0.56
N PRO A 157 -5.90 6.25 1.03
CA PRO A 157 -5.87 6.53 2.46
C PRO A 157 -7.03 5.89 3.24
N VAL A 158 -8.16 5.60 2.58
CA VAL A 158 -9.27 4.87 3.22
C VAL A 158 -8.91 3.41 3.45
N LEU A 159 -8.23 2.79 2.49
CA LEU A 159 -7.74 1.41 2.64
C LEU A 159 -6.55 1.34 3.60
N THR A 160 -5.70 2.36 3.66
CA THR A 160 -4.66 2.49 4.68
C THR A 160 -5.28 2.58 6.07
N LEU A 161 -6.29 3.43 6.25
CA LEU A 161 -7.03 3.55 7.51
C LEU A 161 -7.63 2.21 7.95
N TYR A 162 -8.24 1.51 6.99
CA TYR A 162 -8.79 0.18 7.21
C TYR A 162 -7.71 -0.84 7.63
N ALA A 163 -6.65 -0.95 6.86
CA ALA A 163 -5.66 -2.02 7.00
C ALA A 163 -4.78 -1.85 8.24
N HIS A 164 -4.38 -0.61 8.55
CA HIS A 164 -3.40 -0.33 9.61
C HIS A 164 -4.03 -0.01 10.96
N TYR A 165 -5.29 0.44 11.01
CA TYR A 165 -5.92 0.84 12.27
C TYR A 165 -7.19 0.05 12.56
N PHE A 166 -8.14 0.03 11.62
CA PHE A 166 -9.42 -0.63 11.88
C PHE A 166 -9.29 -2.15 12.04
N LEU A 167 -8.47 -2.82 11.23
CA LEU A 167 -8.23 -4.26 11.38
C LEU A 167 -7.59 -4.63 12.73
N ALA A 168 -6.74 -3.75 13.27
CA ALA A 168 -6.21 -3.93 14.61
C ALA A 168 -7.32 -3.79 15.66
N ALA A 169 -8.16 -2.76 15.56
CA ALA A 169 -9.35 -2.60 16.42
C ALA A 169 -10.25 -3.85 16.37
N ASP A 170 -10.51 -4.38 15.18
CA ASP A 170 -11.38 -5.53 14.96
C ASP A 170 -10.81 -6.82 15.55
N LEU A 171 -9.50 -7.06 15.39
CA LEU A 171 -8.82 -8.19 16.02
C LEU A 171 -8.89 -8.10 17.55
N MET A 172 -8.62 -6.92 18.11
CA MET A 172 -8.67 -6.70 19.55
C MET A 172 -10.09 -6.90 20.10
N ARG A 173 -11.12 -6.40 19.41
CA ARG A 173 -12.53 -6.60 19.77
C ARG A 173 -12.90 -8.06 19.81
N LYS A 174 -12.57 -8.83 18.77
CA LYS A 174 -12.88 -10.27 18.69
C LYS A 174 -12.27 -11.07 19.84
N ASN A 175 -11.03 -10.78 20.20
CA ASN A 175 -10.38 -11.44 21.33
C ASN A 175 -10.99 -11.03 22.67
N TYR A 176 -11.31 -9.76 22.84
CA TYR A 176 -12.06 -9.26 24.00
C TYR A 176 -13.42 -9.96 24.14
N GLU A 177 -14.23 -10.01 23.08
CA GLU A 177 -15.56 -10.63 23.07
C GLU A 177 -15.49 -12.12 23.40
N LYS A 178 -14.46 -12.82 22.91
CA LYS A 178 -14.21 -14.23 23.25
C LYS A 178 -13.99 -14.41 24.75
N LEU A 179 -13.14 -13.60 25.37
CA LEU A 179 -12.87 -13.66 26.81
C LEU A 179 -14.07 -13.20 27.64
N ASN A 180 -14.80 -12.17 27.19
CA ASN A 180 -16.02 -11.70 27.84
C ASN A 180 -17.12 -12.77 27.85
N GLY A 181 -17.25 -13.48 26.73
CA GLY A 181 -18.16 -14.63 26.60
C GLY A 181 -17.75 -15.79 27.52
N LYS A 182 -16.44 -16.03 27.68
CA LYS A 182 -15.92 -17.03 28.63
C LYS A 182 -16.25 -16.64 30.07
N TRP A 183 -15.93 -15.41 30.47
CA TRP A 183 -16.24 -14.90 31.82
C TRP A 183 -17.72 -15.08 32.14
N SER A 184 -18.61 -14.66 31.23
CA SER A 184 -20.06 -14.78 31.41
C SER A 184 -20.54 -16.22 31.61
N LYS A 185 -19.83 -17.22 31.05
CA LYS A 185 -20.19 -18.64 31.15
C LYS A 185 -19.59 -19.32 32.38
N ASP A 186 -18.31 -19.04 32.66
CA ASP A 186 -17.51 -19.78 33.63
C ASP A 186 -17.49 -19.09 35.01
N GLY A 187 -18.07 -17.89 35.12
CA GLY A 187 -18.11 -17.09 36.34
C GLY A 187 -16.79 -16.36 36.66
N GLY A 188 -15.78 -16.50 35.81
CA GLY A 188 -14.49 -15.83 35.99
C GLY A 188 -13.49 -16.12 34.86
N LEU A 189 -12.35 -15.42 34.93
CA LEU A 189 -11.17 -15.64 34.10
C LEU A 189 -9.99 -16.00 34.99
N ASN A 190 -9.03 -16.77 34.48
CA ASN A 190 -7.78 -16.94 35.20
C ASN A 190 -6.94 -15.64 35.17
N GLN A 191 -5.82 -15.61 35.88
CA GLN A 191 -5.00 -14.40 36.01
C GLN A 191 -4.51 -13.86 34.66
N ASP A 192 -3.97 -14.74 33.80
CA ASP A 192 -3.43 -14.37 32.49
C ASP A 192 -4.54 -13.91 31.55
N GLU A 193 -5.67 -14.63 31.53
CA GLU A 193 -6.86 -14.24 30.78
C GLU A 193 -7.43 -12.90 31.25
N GLY A 194 -7.35 -12.60 32.54
CA GLY A 194 -7.73 -11.30 33.09
C GLY A 194 -6.80 -10.17 32.62
N VAL A 195 -5.51 -10.43 32.46
CA VAL A 195 -4.55 -9.49 31.87
C VAL A 195 -4.87 -9.27 30.39
N ASP A 196 -5.00 -10.35 29.63
CA ASP A 196 -5.32 -10.35 28.21
C ASP A 196 -6.64 -9.63 27.93
N PHE A 197 -7.67 -9.91 28.72
CA PHE A 197 -8.97 -9.23 28.64
C PHE A 197 -8.82 -7.71 28.68
N ARG A 198 -8.03 -7.20 29.65
CA ARG A 198 -7.79 -5.76 29.79
C ARG A 198 -6.98 -5.19 28.63
N ILE A 199 -5.97 -5.92 28.14
CA ILE A 199 -5.13 -5.52 27.01
C ILE A 199 -5.97 -5.43 25.73
N TYR A 200 -6.70 -6.49 25.38
CA TYR A 200 -7.54 -6.52 24.19
C TYR A 200 -8.61 -5.45 24.24
N PHE A 201 -9.29 -5.32 25.38
CA PHE A 201 -10.32 -4.30 25.56
C PHE A 201 -9.79 -2.88 25.39
N SER A 202 -8.70 -2.54 26.09
CA SER A 202 -8.13 -1.19 26.03
C SER A 202 -7.56 -0.89 24.64
N SER A 203 -6.89 -1.86 24.02
CA SER A 203 -6.31 -1.73 22.68
C SER A 203 -7.39 -1.59 21.61
N TRP A 204 -8.51 -2.30 21.73
CA TRP A 204 -9.66 -2.14 20.83
C TRP A 204 -10.16 -0.69 20.81
N LEU A 205 -10.49 -0.14 21.99
CA LEU A 205 -10.97 1.24 22.09
C LEU A 205 -9.90 2.25 21.65
N GLY A 206 -8.63 1.97 21.94
CA GLY A 206 -7.49 2.77 21.47
C GLY A 206 -7.42 2.84 19.94
N PHE A 207 -7.40 1.69 19.25
CA PHE A 207 -7.37 1.65 17.79
C PHE A 207 -8.66 2.18 17.15
N LEU A 208 -9.81 2.01 17.79
CA LEU A 208 -11.07 2.61 17.34
C LEU A 208 -11.01 4.14 17.39
N ALA A 209 -10.40 4.72 18.43
CA ALA A 209 -10.16 6.16 18.51
C ALA A 209 -9.26 6.67 17.38
N VAL A 210 -8.14 5.98 17.12
CA VAL A 210 -7.24 6.35 16.01
C VAL A 210 -7.93 6.21 14.65
N THR A 211 -8.80 5.21 14.50
CA THR A 211 -9.64 5.05 13.30
C THR A 211 -10.57 6.25 13.12
N CYS A 212 -11.19 6.75 14.21
CA CYS A 212 -12.01 7.96 14.17
C CYS A 212 -11.21 9.19 13.75
N GLU A 213 -10.00 9.37 14.30
CA GLU A 213 -9.13 10.50 13.98
C GLU A 213 -8.72 10.48 12.50
N GLY A 214 -8.32 9.32 11.98
CA GLY A 214 -8.04 9.15 10.56
C GLY A 214 -9.27 9.43 9.70
N PHE A 215 -10.43 8.88 10.04
CA PHE A 215 -11.67 9.12 9.30
C PHE A 215 -12.06 10.61 9.25
N LYS A 216 -11.89 11.33 10.37
CA LYS A 216 -12.09 12.78 10.44
C LYS A 216 -11.06 13.52 9.60
N GLY A 217 -9.78 13.17 9.72
CA GLY A 217 -8.67 13.80 8.99
C GLY A 217 -8.81 13.67 7.47
N LEU A 218 -9.35 12.55 7.00
CA LEU A 218 -9.63 12.33 5.57
C LEU A 218 -10.85 13.09 5.06
N SER A 219 -11.65 13.72 5.93
CA SER A 219 -12.89 14.38 5.55
C SER A 219 -13.75 13.50 4.64
N VAL A 220 -13.97 12.22 5.05
CA VAL A 220 -14.43 11.14 4.16
C VAL A 220 -15.67 11.51 3.34
N ARG A 221 -16.61 12.28 3.87
CA ARG A 221 -17.78 12.71 3.09
C ARG A 221 -17.41 13.55 1.87
N VAL A 222 -16.47 14.49 2.02
CA VAL A 222 -15.94 15.30 0.92
C VAL A 222 -15.16 14.41 -0.04
N LEU A 223 -14.29 13.54 0.51
CA LEU A 223 -13.49 12.60 -0.27
C LEU A 223 -14.37 11.74 -1.21
N LEU A 224 -15.45 11.15 -0.70
CA LEU A 224 -16.36 10.29 -1.45
C LEU A 224 -17.12 11.03 -2.56
N THR A 225 -17.43 12.31 -2.34
CA THR A 225 -18.29 13.09 -3.25
C THR A 225 -17.50 13.90 -4.27
N GLN A 226 -16.24 14.24 -3.98
CA GLN A 226 -15.43 15.14 -4.80
C GLN A 226 -14.13 14.51 -5.31
N ASN A 227 -13.59 13.51 -4.61
CA ASN A 227 -12.25 12.96 -4.87
C ASN A 227 -12.27 11.44 -5.10
N ARG A 228 -13.44 10.88 -5.43
CA ARG A 228 -13.63 9.49 -5.78
C ARG A 228 -14.55 9.37 -6.99
N PRO A 229 -14.54 8.21 -7.69
CA PRO A 229 -15.48 7.94 -8.77
C PRO A 229 -16.93 8.13 -8.30
N LYS A 230 -17.82 8.60 -9.19
CA LYS A 230 -19.20 9.01 -8.83
C LYS A 230 -19.97 7.96 -8.02
N MET A 231 -19.78 6.67 -8.29
CA MET A 231 -20.43 5.58 -7.55
C MET A 231 -20.08 5.52 -6.05
N PHE A 232 -18.95 6.12 -5.63
CA PHE A 232 -18.55 6.16 -4.23
C PHE A 232 -19.38 7.16 -3.41
N ALA A 233 -20.07 8.11 -4.06
CA ALA A 233 -20.99 9.02 -3.38
C ALA A 233 -22.09 8.26 -2.62
N ASP A 234 -22.51 7.08 -3.10
CA ASP A 234 -23.52 6.25 -2.43
C ASP A 234 -23.05 5.77 -1.05
N LEU A 235 -21.74 5.74 -0.78
CA LEU A 235 -21.20 5.35 0.52
C LEU A 235 -21.45 6.40 1.61
N THR A 236 -21.93 7.60 1.29
CA THR A 236 -22.28 8.59 2.32
C THR A 236 -23.35 8.07 3.27
N VAL A 237 -24.23 7.17 2.82
CA VAL A 237 -25.23 6.51 3.69
C VAL A 237 -24.59 5.73 4.83
N PHE A 238 -23.37 5.22 4.65
CA PHE A 238 -22.61 4.51 5.68
C PHE A 238 -21.67 5.45 6.45
N ALA A 239 -21.17 6.52 5.81
CA ALA A 239 -20.31 7.50 6.45
C ALA A 239 -21.07 8.44 7.41
N ASP A 240 -22.30 8.81 7.10
CA ASP A 240 -23.08 9.77 7.89
C ASP A 240 -23.42 9.26 9.31
N PRO A 241 -23.83 7.99 9.54
CA PRO A 241 -23.98 7.42 10.88
C PRO A 241 -22.68 7.50 11.72
N ILE A 242 -21.54 7.17 11.11
CA ILE A 242 -20.22 7.28 11.76
C ILE A 242 -19.96 8.72 12.18
N GLY A 243 -20.19 9.68 11.28
CA GLY A 243 -20.01 11.11 11.58
C GLY A 243 -20.89 11.60 12.74
N ARG A 244 -22.13 11.11 12.85
CA ARG A 244 -23.03 11.43 13.97
C ARG A 244 -22.52 10.88 15.30
N LEU A 245 -22.14 9.60 15.34
CA LEU A 245 -21.60 8.95 16.54
C LEU A 245 -20.29 9.60 16.98
N MET A 246 -19.39 9.89 16.03
CA MET A 246 -18.13 10.58 16.30
C MET A 246 -18.35 11.98 16.88
N LYS A 247 -19.31 12.75 16.34
CA LYS A 247 -19.62 14.09 16.87
C LYS A 247 -20.06 14.04 18.33
N GLN A 248 -20.74 12.98 18.75
CA GLN A 248 -21.23 12.83 20.11
C GLN A 248 -20.17 12.26 21.07
N HIS A 249 -19.27 11.41 20.58
CA HIS A 249 -18.49 10.54 21.47
C HIS A 249 -16.97 10.52 21.23
N ALA A 250 -16.47 10.99 20.08
CA ALA A 250 -15.07 10.78 19.68
C ALA A 250 -14.05 11.39 20.66
N ASP A 251 -14.37 12.52 21.29
CA ASP A 251 -13.46 13.13 22.28
C ASP A 251 -13.24 12.25 23.50
N THR A 252 -14.29 11.59 24.00
CA THR A 252 -14.15 10.68 25.14
C THR A 252 -13.33 9.44 24.79
N LEU A 253 -13.42 8.97 23.53
CA LEU A 253 -12.64 7.84 23.03
C LEU A 253 -11.16 8.24 22.83
N ARG A 254 -10.90 9.47 22.37
CA ARG A 254 -9.56 10.07 22.25
C ARG A 254 -8.88 10.22 23.61
N GLU A 255 -9.60 10.72 24.62
CA GLU A 255 -9.10 10.81 26.00
C GLU A 255 -8.76 9.44 26.57
N PHE A 256 -9.63 8.43 26.36
CA PHE A 256 -9.35 7.06 26.78
C PHE A 256 -8.10 6.49 26.10
N ARG A 257 -7.98 6.66 24.77
CA ARG A 257 -6.82 6.24 23.97
C ARG A 257 -5.50 6.78 24.53
N ASN A 258 -5.46 8.02 25.03
CA ASN A 258 -4.25 8.57 25.65
C ASN A 258 -3.75 7.72 26.81
N THR A 259 -4.66 7.09 27.57
CA THR A 259 -4.28 6.18 28.65
C THR A 259 -3.75 4.84 28.15
N VAL A 260 -3.92 4.51 26.87
CA VAL A 260 -3.51 3.22 26.29
C VAL A 260 -2.16 3.34 25.59
N PHE A 261 -1.96 4.40 24.78
CA PHE A 261 -0.76 4.57 23.96
C PHE A 261 0.26 5.59 24.51
N HIS A 262 -0.04 6.28 25.60
CA HIS A 262 0.89 7.16 26.30
C HIS A 262 1.09 6.73 27.74
N LEU A 263 2.23 7.13 28.33
CA LEU A 263 2.50 6.88 29.74
C LEU A 263 1.39 7.50 30.59
N ARG A 264 0.76 6.67 31.44
CA ARG A 264 -0.36 7.13 32.27
C ARG A 264 0.15 8.00 33.40
N GLU A 265 -0.23 9.27 33.38
CA GLU A 265 -0.02 10.19 34.49
C GLU A 265 -1.16 10.14 35.52
N SER A 266 -2.37 9.71 35.11
CA SER A 266 -3.57 9.67 35.95
C SER A 266 -4.57 8.59 35.53
N LEU A 267 -5.32 8.07 36.49
CA LEU A 267 -6.43 7.13 36.27
C LEU A 267 -7.77 7.83 35.96
N ALA A 268 -7.83 9.16 36.03
CA ALA A 268 -9.08 9.91 35.92
C ALA A 268 -9.81 9.69 34.58
N ALA A 269 -9.08 9.72 33.46
CA ALA A 269 -9.65 9.51 32.13
C ALA A 269 -10.22 8.09 31.95
N ALA A 270 -9.50 7.07 32.43
CA ALA A 270 -9.98 5.69 32.40
C ALA A 270 -11.23 5.50 33.29
N ARG A 271 -11.25 6.09 34.49
CA ARG A 271 -12.42 6.04 35.40
C ARG A 271 -13.63 6.77 34.81
N SER A 272 -13.41 7.94 34.22
CA SER A 272 -14.47 8.70 33.52
C SER A 272 -15.08 7.88 32.40
N PHE A 273 -14.26 7.14 31.65
CA PHE A 273 -14.75 6.29 30.56
C PHE A 273 -15.70 5.18 31.04
N PHE A 274 -15.48 4.65 32.23
CA PHE A 274 -16.32 3.60 32.83
C PHE A 274 -17.34 4.14 33.83
N ALA A 275 -17.68 5.43 33.76
CA ALA A 275 -18.76 5.97 34.58
C ALA A 275 -20.08 5.21 34.30
N PRO A 276 -20.78 4.68 35.33
CA PRO A 276 -21.91 3.76 35.17
C PRO A 276 -23.07 4.29 34.31
N ASP A 277 -23.22 5.61 34.24
CA ASP A 277 -24.26 6.36 33.56
C ASP A 277 -23.91 6.70 32.10
N ALA A 278 -22.67 6.50 31.67
CA ALA A 278 -22.20 7.03 30.39
C ALA A 278 -22.42 6.09 29.19
N ASN A 279 -22.92 4.87 29.40
CA ASN A 279 -23.22 3.84 28.39
C ASN A 279 -22.14 3.69 27.28
N ARG A 280 -20.85 3.89 27.63
CA ARG A 280 -19.79 4.12 26.63
C ARG A 280 -19.44 2.91 25.80
N LEU A 281 -19.65 1.72 26.36
CA LEU A 281 -19.43 0.47 25.65
C LEU A 281 -20.45 0.28 24.52
N SER A 282 -21.73 0.61 24.76
CA SER A 282 -22.79 0.41 23.77
C SER A 282 -22.54 1.21 22.49
N TRP A 283 -22.29 2.51 22.61
CA TRP A 283 -22.03 3.32 21.41
C TRP A 283 -20.65 3.03 20.80
N SER A 284 -19.67 2.53 21.57
CA SER A 284 -18.38 2.09 21.02
C SER A 284 -18.55 0.87 20.11
N ILE A 285 -19.42 -0.08 20.50
CA ILE A 285 -19.80 -1.23 19.67
C ILE A 285 -20.53 -0.75 18.40
N GLU A 286 -21.53 0.12 18.56
CA GLU A 286 -22.28 0.67 17.43
C GLU A 286 -21.36 1.38 16.42
N LEU A 287 -20.41 2.18 16.92
CA LEU A 287 -19.42 2.87 16.11
C LEU A 287 -18.49 1.89 15.39
N HIS A 288 -18.02 0.85 16.07
CA HIS A 288 -17.20 -0.20 15.47
C HIS A 288 -17.94 -0.90 14.32
N ASP A 289 -19.18 -1.33 14.57
CA ASP A 289 -19.99 -2.03 13.57
C ASP A 289 -20.32 -1.12 12.37
N ALA A 290 -20.52 0.19 12.61
CA ALA A 290 -20.69 1.18 11.55
C ALA A 290 -19.41 1.30 10.67
N PHE A 291 -18.23 1.35 11.28
CA PHE A 291 -16.96 1.31 10.53
C PHE A 291 -16.77 0.00 9.76
N GLU A 292 -17.08 -1.15 10.37
CA GLU A 292 -16.99 -2.45 9.70
C GLU A 292 -17.82 -2.47 8.42
N ARG A 293 -19.05 -1.96 8.51
CA ARG A 293 -19.99 -1.83 7.40
C ARG A 293 -19.43 -0.91 6.32
N PHE A 294 -19.02 0.30 6.69
CA PHE A 294 -18.42 1.26 5.76
C PHE A 294 -17.21 0.68 5.01
N PHE A 295 -16.22 0.13 5.72
CA PHE A 295 -15.00 -0.40 5.09
C PHE A 295 -15.25 -1.65 4.26
N ARG A 296 -16.27 -2.44 4.58
CA ARG A 296 -16.68 -3.56 3.73
C ARG A 296 -17.23 -3.04 2.40
N GLU A 297 -18.20 -2.15 2.43
CA GLU A 297 -18.82 -1.61 1.20
C GLU A 297 -17.80 -0.83 0.36
N TYR A 298 -16.93 -0.04 1.00
CA TYR A 298 -15.84 0.67 0.33
C TYR A 298 -14.93 -0.29 -0.44
N ARG A 299 -14.48 -1.38 0.19
CA ARG A 299 -13.64 -2.38 -0.48
C ARG A 299 -14.34 -3.09 -1.62
N VAL A 300 -15.64 -3.36 -1.49
CA VAL A 300 -16.42 -3.96 -2.58
C VAL A 300 -16.46 -3.02 -3.78
N LEU A 301 -16.76 -1.73 -3.57
CA LEU A 301 -16.74 -0.75 -4.64
C LEU A 301 -15.35 -0.57 -5.27
N CYS A 302 -14.27 -0.63 -4.48
CA CYS A 302 -12.91 -0.65 -5.04
C CYS A 302 -12.72 -1.84 -6.01
N GLU A 303 -13.08 -3.06 -5.60
CA GLU A 303 -12.89 -4.24 -6.47
C GLU A 303 -13.77 -4.17 -7.73
N VAL A 304 -15.00 -3.64 -7.63
CA VAL A 304 -15.87 -3.40 -8.79
C VAL A 304 -15.24 -2.37 -9.73
N HIS A 305 -14.75 -1.25 -9.19
CA HIS A 305 -14.08 -0.22 -9.98
C HIS A 305 -12.83 -0.76 -10.68
N TYR A 306 -12.01 -1.54 -9.97
CA TYR A 306 -10.82 -2.15 -10.55
C TYR A 306 -11.16 -3.11 -11.70
N LEU A 307 -12.28 -3.85 -11.61
CA LEU A 307 -12.75 -4.71 -12.68
C LEU A 307 -13.21 -3.90 -13.91
N LEU A 308 -14.00 -2.84 -13.71
CA LEU A 308 -14.55 -2.01 -14.79
C LEU A 308 -13.48 -1.23 -15.55
N HIS A 309 -12.38 -0.88 -14.89
CA HIS A 309 -11.28 -0.11 -15.47
C HIS A 309 -10.03 -0.95 -15.78
N GLU A 310 -10.18 -2.27 -15.90
CA GLU A 310 -9.10 -3.20 -16.24
C GLU A 310 -7.84 -3.11 -15.37
N ARG A 311 -8.00 -2.68 -14.11
CA ARG A 311 -6.92 -2.56 -13.11
C ARG A 311 -6.58 -3.91 -12.49
N LYS A 312 -6.25 -4.89 -13.34
CA LYS A 312 -6.08 -6.30 -12.95
C LYS A 312 -5.06 -6.51 -11.81
N GLY A 313 -4.01 -5.67 -11.75
CA GLY A 313 -3.01 -5.72 -10.68
C GLY A 313 -3.53 -5.40 -9.27
N ASP A 314 -4.60 -4.61 -9.15
CA ASP A 314 -5.18 -4.16 -7.88
C ASP A 314 -6.22 -5.12 -7.29
N ILE A 315 -6.78 -5.99 -8.13
CA ILE A 315 -7.85 -6.91 -7.75
C ILE A 315 -7.32 -7.98 -6.78
N THR A 316 -8.04 -8.19 -5.68
CA THR A 316 -7.71 -9.24 -4.70
C THR A 316 -8.64 -10.44 -4.74
N LEU A 317 -9.82 -10.31 -5.35
CA LEU A 317 -10.79 -11.40 -5.50
C LEU A 317 -10.18 -12.66 -6.13
N PHE A 318 -9.36 -12.49 -7.18
CA PHE A 318 -8.73 -13.61 -7.88
C PHE A 318 -7.49 -14.18 -7.15
N LYS A 319 -6.82 -13.39 -6.30
CA LYS A 319 -5.63 -13.82 -5.55
C LYS A 319 -5.99 -14.86 -4.46
N LYS A 320 -7.18 -14.76 -3.86
CA LYS A 320 -7.66 -15.75 -2.86
C LYS A 320 -8.02 -17.11 -3.46
N GLN A 321 -8.52 -17.15 -4.70
CA GLN A 321 -8.91 -18.42 -5.35
C GLN A 321 -7.69 -19.26 -5.75
N LYS A 322 -6.62 -18.65 -6.26
CA LYS A 322 -5.36 -19.35 -6.57
C LYS A 322 -4.74 -20.00 -5.31
N ARG A 323 -4.66 -19.27 -4.20
CA ARG A 323 -4.14 -19.80 -2.91
C ARG A 323 -4.97 -20.95 -2.32
N LYS A 324 -6.29 -20.98 -2.54
CA LYS A 324 -7.14 -22.10 -2.10
C LYS A 324 -6.89 -23.37 -2.92
N LYS A 325 -6.72 -23.26 -4.25
CA LYS A 325 -6.42 -24.42 -5.12
C LYS A 325 -5.08 -25.10 -4.80
N LEU A 326 -4.08 -24.32 -4.38
CA LEU A 326 -2.75 -24.83 -4.00
C LEU A 326 -2.70 -25.52 -2.64
N LYS A 327 -3.68 -25.29 -1.74
CA LYS A 327 -3.79 -26.00 -0.46
C LYS A 327 -4.62 -27.30 -0.54
N SER A 328 -5.17 -27.59 -1.72
CA SER A 328 -6.04 -28.73 -1.99
C SER A 328 -5.42 -29.76 -2.94
N ASN A 329 -4.13 -29.62 -3.25
CA ASN A 329 -3.27 -30.59 -3.94
C ASN A 329 -2.12 -30.99 -3.02
#